data_AF-A0A940TT35-F1
#
_entry.id   AF-A0A940TT35-F1
#
_cell.length_a   1.000
_cell.length_b   1.000
_cell.length_c   1.000
_cell.angle_alpha   90.00
_cell.angle_beta   90.00
_cell.angle_gamma   90.00
#
_symmetry.space_group_name_H-M   'P 1'
#
loop_
_entity.id
_entity.type
_entity.pdbx_description
1 polymer ?
#
loop_
_entity_poly.entity_id
_entity_poly.type
_entity_poly.pdbx_seq_one_letter_code
_entity_poly.pdbx_strand_id
1 'polypeptide(L)'
;MPYYGGSVHVWLTCLMFFQAMLFLGYAYAHLLARKIGGWHLVLVFLPLITLPLQIRATPAPDSPILEIIVVLLSRVALPFVALSTTAVIAQLWFSQSEAGGADNPYFLYAASNAGSLIALLAYSFLAEPLMGLKTQSIVWTGAYGLYAVLAVLAWFSFPARRGADPALTGRMIGGPSISATLYSKWILLSSLPSAFLLAVTNVIVLEIGSFPLTWIAPLSLY
;
A
#
# COMPACT_ATOMS: atom_id res chain seq x y z
N MET A 1 4.34 21.45 -17.05
CA MET A 1 2.91 21.09 -16.99
C MET A 1 2.80 19.59 -16.75
N PRO A 2 1.86 19.10 -15.93
CA PRO A 2 1.67 17.67 -15.69
C PRO A 2 1.34 16.94 -17.00
N TYR A 3 1.96 15.78 -17.26
CA TYR A 3 1.81 15.05 -18.52
C TYR A 3 0.36 14.67 -18.85
N TYR A 4 -0.43 14.28 -17.85
CA TYR A 4 -1.83 13.88 -18.01
C TYR A 4 -2.83 14.95 -17.50
N GLY A 5 -2.34 16.11 -17.05
CA GLY A 5 -3.17 17.15 -16.42
C GLY A 5 -3.74 16.75 -15.06
N GLY A 6 -4.55 17.65 -14.47
CA GLY A 6 -5.23 17.44 -13.18
C GLY A 6 -6.72 17.09 -13.31
N SER A 7 -7.09 16.40 -14.38
CA SER A 7 -8.49 16.10 -14.68
C SER A 7 -9.07 15.08 -13.69
N VAL A 8 -10.39 15.15 -13.48
CA VAL A 8 -11.14 14.25 -12.60
C VAL A 8 -10.96 12.77 -12.99
N HIS A 9 -10.95 12.48 -14.29
CA HIS A 9 -10.83 11.10 -14.79
C HIS A 9 -9.45 10.49 -14.53
N VAL A 10 -8.36 11.28 -14.60
CA VAL A 10 -7.01 10.83 -14.23
C VAL A 10 -6.99 10.45 -12.76
N TRP A 11 -7.54 11.31 -11.91
CA TRP A 11 -7.60 11.07 -10.47
C TRP A 11 -8.39 9.81 -10.11
N LEU A 12 -9.59 9.63 -10.68
CA LEU A 12 -10.43 8.45 -10.44
C LEU A 12 -9.75 7.15 -10.92
N THR A 13 -9.09 7.19 -12.09
CA THR A 13 -8.35 6.03 -12.62
C THR A 13 -7.22 5.63 -11.68
N CYS A 14 -6.44 6.61 -11.18
CA CYS A 14 -5.38 6.38 -10.21
C CYS A 14 -5.94 5.81 -8.89
N LEU A 15 -7.03 6.39 -8.35
CA LEU A 15 -7.62 5.90 -7.11
C LEU A 15 -8.10 4.45 -7.23
N MET A 16 -8.83 4.12 -8.29
CA MET A 16 -9.31 2.76 -8.55
C MET A 16 -8.15 1.77 -8.69
N PHE A 17 -7.09 2.16 -9.40
CA PHE A 17 -5.88 1.35 -9.53
C PHE A 17 -5.24 1.06 -8.17
N PHE A 18 -5.02 2.09 -7.34
CA PHE A 18 -4.39 1.90 -6.03
C PHE A 18 -5.27 1.07 -5.08
N GLN A 19 -6.59 1.27 -5.09
CA GLN A 19 -7.52 0.43 -4.32
C GLN A 19 -7.46 -1.05 -4.75
N ALA A 20 -7.44 -1.32 -6.06
CA ALA A 20 -7.32 -2.68 -6.58
C ALA A 20 -5.98 -3.32 -6.18
N MET A 21 -4.87 -2.58 -6.28
CA MET A 21 -3.55 -3.08 -5.91
C MET A 21 -3.39 -3.28 -4.40
N LEU A 22 -4.02 -2.44 -3.56
CA LEU A 22 -4.07 -2.64 -2.11
C LEU A 22 -4.79 -3.94 -1.78
N PHE A 23 -5.95 -4.16 -2.40
CA PHE A 23 -6.70 -5.41 -2.25
C PHE A 23 -5.85 -6.63 -2.64
N LEU A 24 -5.15 -6.58 -3.78
CA LEU A 24 -4.26 -7.65 -4.22
C LEU A 24 -3.11 -7.89 -3.23
N GLY A 25 -2.50 -6.84 -2.71
CA GLY A 25 -1.46 -6.93 -1.68
C GLY A 25 -1.97 -7.62 -0.41
N TYR A 26 -3.15 -7.24 0.08
CA TYR A 26 -3.77 -7.87 1.25
C TYR A 26 -4.18 -9.31 1.00
N ALA A 27 -4.73 -9.61 -0.18
CA ALA A 27 -5.05 -10.98 -0.58
C ALA A 27 -3.78 -11.87 -0.59
N TYR A 28 -2.68 -11.36 -1.16
CA TYR A 28 -1.38 -12.03 -1.12
C TYR A 28 -0.88 -12.22 0.32
N ALA A 29 -0.93 -11.17 1.16
CA ALA A 29 -0.49 -11.24 2.54
C ALA A 29 -1.29 -12.28 3.35
N HIS A 30 -2.60 -12.35 3.13
CA HIS A 30 -3.50 -13.27 3.82
C HIS A 30 -3.32 -14.72 3.36
N LEU A 31 -3.22 -14.97 2.05
CA LEU A 31 -3.26 -16.32 1.48
C LEU A 31 -1.87 -16.97 1.39
N LEU A 32 -0.87 -16.19 0.99
CA LEU A 32 0.43 -16.71 0.58
C LEU A 32 1.53 -16.32 1.56
N ALA A 33 1.53 -15.09 2.06
CA ALA A 33 2.64 -14.62 2.87
C ALA A 33 2.81 -15.36 4.21
N ARG A 34 1.71 -15.89 4.77
CA ARG A 34 1.73 -16.80 5.93
C ARG A 34 2.49 -18.11 5.70
N LYS A 35 2.66 -18.54 4.44
CA LYS A 35 3.25 -19.84 4.09
C LYS A 35 4.68 -19.72 3.57
N ILE A 36 5.06 -18.58 3.02
CA ILE A 36 6.31 -18.41 2.27
C ILE A 36 7.47 -17.89 3.14
N GLY A 37 7.21 -17.38 4.35
CA GLY A 37 8.26 -16.90 5.27
C GLY A 37 9.19 -15.87 4.60
N GLY A 38 10.50 -16.14 4.62
CA GLY A 38 11.52 -15.25 4.06
C GLY A 38 11.47 -15.10 2.53
N TRP A 39 10.77 -15.97 1.79
CA TRP A 39 10.58 -15.80 0.33
C TRP A 39 9.81 -14.53 -0.02
N HIS A 40 9.09 -13.94 0.94
CA HIS A 40 8.50 -12.62 0.78
C HIS A 40 9.54 -11.54 0.40
N LEU A 41 10.80 -11.69 0.83
CA LEU A 41 11.88 -10.77 0.45
C LEU A 41 12.06 -10.68 -1.08
N VAL A 42 11.74 -11.74 -1.83
CA VAL A 42 11.75 -11.68 -3.30
C VAL A 42 10.79 -10.60 -3.82
N LEU A 43 9.58 -10.51 -3.24
CA LEU A 43 8.62 -9.46 -3.59
C LEU A 43 9.13 -8.07 -3.19
N VAL A 44 9.87 -7.95 -2.08
CA VAL A 44 10.47 -6.69 -1.63
C VAL A 44 11.59 -6.22 -2.58
N PHE A 45 12.37 -7.15 -3.13
CA PHE A 45 13.47 -6.80 -4.05
C PHE A 45 13.03 -6.64 -5.51
N LEU A 46 11.90 -7.23 -5.92
CA LEU A 46 11.40 -7.17 -7.29
C LEU A 46 11.25 -5.74 -7.86
N PRO A 47 10.78 -4.74 -7.09
CA PRO A 47 10.65 -3.36 -7.57
C PRO A 47 11.97 -2.67 -7.89
N LEU A 48 13.12 -3.20 -7.45
CA LEU A 48 14.43 -2.65 -7.84
C LEU A 48 14.66 -2.71 -9.35
N ILE A 49 13.96 -3.60 -10.07
CA ILE A 49 14.03 -3.72 -11.54
C ILE A 49 13.36 -2.51 -12.22
N THR A 50 12.36 -1.89 -11.59
CA THR A 50 11.61 -0.76 -12.15
C THR A 50 12.07 0.61 -11.61
N LEU A 51 12.98 0.62 -10.64
CA LEU A 51 13.57 1.83 -10.07
C LEU A 51 14.86 2.25 -10.80
N PRO A 52 15.15 3.55 -10.94
CA PRO A 52 14.36 4.69 -10.48
C PRO A 52 13.10 4.91 -11.33
N LEU A 53 12.03 5.42 -10.71
CA LEU A 53 10.77 5.70 -11.40
C LEU A 53 10.99 6.75 -12.48
N GLN A 54 10.82 6.36 -13.74
CA GLN A 54 10.85 7.24 -14.89
C GLN A 54 9.51 7.14 -15.62
N ILE A 55 8.64 8.13 -15.38
CA ILE A 55 7.39 8.27 -16.11
C ILE A 55 7.70 9.11 -17.35
N ARG A 56 7.80 8.44 -18.50
CA ARG A 56 7.81 9.08 -19.82
C ARG A 56 6.45 8.83 -20.43
N ALA A 57 5.63 9.88 -20.49
CA ALA A 57 4.34 9.84 -21.17
C ALA A 57 4.49 10.54 -22.51
N THR A 58 4.02 9.90 -23.57
CA THR A 58 3.81 10.55 -24.88
C THR A 58 2.34 10.91 -24.93
N PRO A 59 1.95 12.20 -24.87
CA PRO A 59 0.55 12.59 -24.81
C PRO A 59 -0.23 11.99 -25.99
N ALA A 60 -1.07 10.99 -25.74
CA ALA A 60 -1.96 10.41 -26.73
C ALA A 60 -3.33 11.13 -26.67
N PRO A 61 -3.78 11.80 -27.74
CA PRO A 61 -5.06 12.52 -27.75
C PRO A 61 -6.29 11.62 -27.54
N ASP A 62 -6.21 10.34 -27.92
CA ASP A 62 -7.40 9.50 -28.15
C ASP A 62 -7.69 8.42 -27.08
N SER A 63 -6.81 8.18 -26.10
CA SER A 63 -7.12 7.21 -25.01
C SER A 63 -6.30 7.40 -23.71
N PRO A 64 -6.60 8.41 -22.89
CA PRO A 64 -5.83 8.72 -21.68
C PRO A 64 -5.92 7.64 -20.58
N ILE A 65 -7.03 6.91 -20.47
CA ILE A 65 -7.26 5.95 -19.36
C ILE A 65 -6.38 4.71 -19.48
N LEU A 66 -6.38 4.06 -20.65
CA LEU A 66 -5.59 2.84 -20.88
C LEU A 66 -4.09 3.14 -20.74
N GLU A 67 -3.64 4.29 -21.22
CA GLU A 67 -2.25 4.71 -21.08
C GLU A 67 -1.85 4.88 -19.61
N ILE A 68 -2.69 5.54 -18.79
CA ILE A 68 -2.48 5.67 -17.35
C ILE A 68 -2.39 4.29 -16.69
N ILE A 69 -3.31 3.38 -17.00
CA ILE A 69 -3.29 2.01 -16.45
C ILE A 69 -2.00 1.29 -16.84
N VAL A 70 -1.56 1.38 -18.09
CA VAL A 70 -0.31 0.75 -18.56
C VAL A 70 0.92 1.34 -17.86
N VAL A 71 0.98 2.66 -17.68
CA VAL A 71 2.06 3.33 -16.96
C VAL A 71 2.07 2.90 -15.48
N LEU A 72 0.91 2.89 -14.84
CA LEU A 72 0.77 2.47 -13.44
C LEU A 72 1.13 0.99 -13.26
N LEU A 73 0.68 0.10 -14.14
CA LEU A 73 1.03 -1.32 -14.12
C LEU A 73 2.53 -1.55 -14.32
N SER A 74 3.13 -0.88 -15.29
CA SER A 74 4.53 -1.12 -15.66
C SER A 74 5.53 -0.47 -14.71
N ARG A 75 5.18 0.66 -14.07
CA ARG A 75 6.12 1.43 -13.24
C ARG A 75 5.81 1.40 -11.75
N VAL A 76 4.53 1.38 -11.39
CA VAL A 76 4.08 1.66 -10.01
C VAL A 76 3.55 0.40 -9.30
N ALA A 77 2.97 -0.56 -10.03
CA ALA A 77 2.35 -1.74 -9.43
C ALA A 77 3.29 -2.52 -8.50
N LEU A 78 4.50 -2.84 -8.98
CA LEU A 78 5.47 -3.61 -8.21
C LEU A 78 5.86 -2.94 -6.87
N PRO A 79 6.39 -1.70 -6.85
CA PRO A 79 6.74 -1.06 -5.59
C PRO A 79 5.52 -0.86 -4.69
N PHE A 80 4.35 -0.57 -5.26
CA PHE A 80 3.14 -0.38 -4.49
C PHE A 80 2.65 -1.67 -3.81
N VAL A 81 2.65 -2.80 -4.52
CA VAL A 81 2.26 -4.11 -3.97
C VAL A 81 3.25 -4.56 -2.88
N ALA A 82 4.54 -4.32 -3.05
CA ALA A 82 5.52 -4.59 -1.98
C ALA A 82 5.22 -3.74 -0.74
N LEU A 83 5.08 -2.42 -0.90
CA LEU A 83 4.82 -1.50 0.20
C LEU A 83 3.49 -1.78 0.92
N SER A 84 2.42 -2.10 0.19
CA SER A 84 1.10 -2.37 0.77
C SER A 84 1.08 -3.58 1.71
N THR A 85 1.99 -4.53 1.48
CA THR A 85 2.10 -5.72 2.33
C THR A 85 2.89 -5.48 3.61
N THR A 86 3.70 -4.41 3.68
CA THR A 86 4.69 -4.17 4.75
C THR A 86 4.12 -4.27 6.15
N ALA A 87 3.07 -3.51 6.46
CA ALA A 87 2.51 -3.46 7.81
C ALA A 87 1.95 -4.82 8.24
N VAL A 88 1.30 -5.53 7.31
CA VAL A 88 0.71 -6.85 7.57
C VAL A 88 1.80 -7.90 7.79
N ILE A 89 2.86 -7.89 6.97
CA ILE A 89 3.96 -8.85 7.08
C ILE A 89 4.83 -8.59 8.30
N ALA A 90 5.11 -7.34 8.62
CA ALA A 90 5.84 -6.99 9.83
C ALA A 90 5.10 -7.47 11.10
N GLN A 91 3.77 -7.25 11.17
CA GLN A 91 2.94 -7.76 12.27
C GLN A 91 2.92 -9.30 12.30
N LEU A 92 2.90 -9.94 11.13
CA LEU A 92 2.92 -11.39 11.02
C LEU A 92 4.24 -11.99 11.53
N TRP A 93 5.38 -11.47 11.06
CA TRP A 93 6.70 -11.91 11.53
C TRP A 93 6.88 -11.65 13.02
N PHE A 94 6.44 -10.48 13.51
CA PHE A 94 6.48 -10.16 14.93
C PHE A 94 5.65 -11.16 15.75
N SER A 95 4.37 -11.37 15.41
CA SER A 95 3.48 -12.28 16.16
C SER A 95 3.91 -13.75 16.14
N GLN A 96 4.63 -14.19 15.09
CA GLN A 96 5.18 -15.55 15.00
C GLN A 96 6.54 -15.71 15.67
N SER A 97 7.19 -14.60 16.06
CA SER A 97 8.51 -14.61 16.68
C SER A 97 8.45 -14.92 18.18
N GLU A 98 9.60 -15.27 18.76
CA GLU A 98 9.70 -15.48 20.22
C GLU A 98 9.29 -14.24 21.01
N ALA A 99 9.68 -13.06 20.52
CA ALA A 99 9.40 -11.76 21.11
C ALA A 99 7.91 -11.37 21.09
N GLY A 100 7.15 -11.77 20.07
CA GLY A 100 5.77 -11.31 19.90
C GLY A 100 4.69 -12.12 20.59
N GLY A 101 5.01 -13.22 21.28
CA GLY A 101 3.96 -14.09 21.84
C GLY A 101 3.31 -13.63 23.15
N ALA A 102 3.69 -12.46 23.68
CA ALA A 102 3.00 -11.80 24.79
C ALA A 102 2.51 -10.38 24.45
N ASP A 103 3.04 -9.77 23.39
CA ASP A 103 2.80 -8.37 23.03
C ASP A 103 1.81 -8.22 21.88
N ASN A 104 0.94 -7.22 22.00
CA ASN A 104 -0.03 -6.89 20.98
C ASN A 104 0.67 -6.24 19.76
N PRO A 105 0.60 -6.82 18.55
CA PRO A 105 1.24 -6.28 17.34
C PRO A 105 0.73 -4.88 16.93
N TYR A 106 -0.33 -4.39 17.57
CA TYR A 106 -0.99 -3.13 17.24
C TYR A 106 -0.08 -1.90 17.26
N PHE A 107 1.03 -1.91 18.02
CA PHE A 107 1.98 -0.80 18.00
C PHE A 107 2.63 -0.60 16.61
N LEU A 108 2.84 -1.68 15.84
CA LEU A 108 3.37 -1.61 14.47
C LEU A 108 2.35 -0.98 13.52
N TYR A 109 1.06 -1.25 13.72
CA TYR A 109 -0.01 -0.60 12.99
C TYR A 109 -0.07 0.90 13.30
N ALA A 110 0.00 1.28 14.58
CA ALA A 110 0.05 2.67 14.99
C ALA A 110 1.28 3.41 14.41
N ALA A 111 2.46 2.79 14.48
CA ALA A 111 3.69 3.34 13.90
C ALA A 111 3.58 3.51 12.38
N SER A 112 2.98 2.55 11.67
CA SER A 112 2.74 2.65 10.23
C SER A 112 1.84 3.83 9.87
N ASN A 113 0.73 4.03 10.59
CA ASN A 113 -0.18 5.16 10.34
C ASN A 113 0.46 6.51 10.67
N ALA A 114 1.20 6.59 11.79
CA ALA A 114 1.96 7.78 12.12
C ALA A 114 3.00 8.10 11.03
N GLY A 115 3.69 7.08 10.53
CA GLY A 115 4.62 7.20 9.41
C GLY A 115 3.95 7.72 8.14
N SER A 116 2.78 7.19 7.76
CA SER A 116 2.04 7.69 6.59
C SER A 116 1.56 9.13 6.75
N LEU A 117 1.14 9.52 7.96
CA LEU A 117 0.77 10.92 8.25
C LEU A 117 1.97 11.86 8.13
N ILE A 118 3.11 11.48 8.69
CA ILE A 118 4.37 12.24 8.56
C ILE A 118 4.77 12.33 7.08
N ALA A 119 4.68 11.24 6.33
CA ALA A 119 5.02 11.22 4.90
C ALA A 119 4.08 12.13 4.08
N LEU A 120 2.78 12.13 4.39
CA LEU A 120 1.79 13.01 3.76
C LEU A 120 2.13 14.49 3.99
N LEU A 121 2.42 14.88 5.24
CA LEU A 121 2.81 16.25 5.58
C LEU A 121 4.16 16.63 4.96
N ALA A 122 5.15 15.75 5.04
CA ALA A 122 6.47 15.96 4.46
C ALA A 122 6.41 16.12 2.94
N TYR A 123 5.55 15.35 2.26
CA TYR A 123 5.38 15.49 0.82
C TYR A 123 4.86 16.89 0.46
N SER A 124 3.77 17.32 1.09
CA SER A 124 3.12 18.58 0.74
C SER A 124 3.92 19.83 1.13
N PHE A 125 4.59 19.81 2.28
CA PHE A 125 5.28 21.00 2.79
C PHE A 125 6.78 21.04 2.46
N LEU A 126 7.43 19.90 2.22
CA LEU A 126 8.87 19.85 1.93
C LEU A 126 9.13 19.34 0.51
N ALA A 127 8.60 18.18 0.13
CA ALA A 127 8.99 17.56 -1.14
C ALA A 127 8.43 18.32 -2.35
N GLU A 128 7.14 18.67 -2.34
CA GLU A 128 6.49 19.37 -3.44
C GLU A 128 7.09 20.77 -3.69
N PRO A 129 7.32 21.64 -2.67
CA PRO A 129 7.85 22.97 -2.91
C PRO A 129 9.36 23.01 -3.21
N LEU A 130 10.14 22.07 -2.66
CA LEU A 130 11.61 22.14 -2.67
C LEU A 130 12.27 21.20 -3.69
N MET A 131 11.59 20.16 -4.15
CA MET A 131 12.19 19.11 -4.98
C MET A 131 11.56 19.01 -6.36
N GLY A 132 12.39 19.03 -7.41
CA GLY A 132 11.98 18.65 -8.76
C GLY A 132 11.78 17.12 -8.90
N LEU A 133 11.01 16.71 -9.91
CA LEU A 133 10.65 15.30 -10.16
C LEU A 133 11.85 14.34 -10.24
N LYS A 134 12.98 14.79 -10.80
CA LYS A 134 14.21 13.98 -10.86
C LYS A 134 14.77 13.71 -9.45
N THR A 135 14.81 14.73 -8.60
CA THR A 135 15.26 14.60 -7.21
C THR A 135 14.32 13.70 -6.42
N GLN A 136 13.00 13.87 -6.59
CA GLN A 136 12.00 13.00 -5.96
C GLN A 136 12.19 11.53 -6.37
N SER A 137 12.45 11.25 -7.65
CA SER A 137 12.70 9.88 -8.14
C SER A 137 13.96 9.24 -7.52
N ILE A 138 15.04 10.01 -7.36
CA ILE A 138 16.28 9.55 -6.72
C ILE A 138 16.05 9.30 -5.23
N VAL A 139 15.46 10.27 -4.52
CA VAL A 139 15.15 10.17 -3.10
C VAL A 139 14.23 8.99 -2.82
N TRP A 140 13.20 8.79 -3.65
CA TRP A 140 12.30 7.64 -3.57
C TRP A 140 13.03 6.31 -3.75
N THR A 141 13.96 6.25 -4.70
CA THR A 141 14.77 5.04 -4.93
C THR A 141 15.66 4.72 -3.73
N GLY A 142 16.30 5.74 -3.14
CA GLY A 142 17.08 5.59 -1.92
C GLY A 142 16.21 5.15 -0.72
N ALA A 143 15.05 5.78 -0.54
CA ALA A 143 14.09 5.44 0.52
C ALA A 143 13.57 4.01 0.37
N TYR A 144 13.28 3.57 -0.86
CA TYR A 144 12.89 2.20 -1.14
C TYR A 144 14.02 1.20 -0.85
N GLY A 145 15.26 1.54 -1.21
CA GLY A 145 16.44 0.74 -0.87
C GLY A 145 16.62 0.60 0.65
N LEU A 146 16.46 1.68 1.40
CA LEU A 146 16.47 1.66 2.86
C LEU A 146 15.35 0.76 3.41
N TYR A 147 14.14 0.89 2.88
CA TYR A 147 13.02 0.01 3.21
C TYR A 147 13.36 -1.48 2.98
N ALA A 148 13.95 -1.83 1.83
CA ALA A 148 14.33 -3.20 1.53
C ALA A 148 15.36 -3.76 2.54
N VAL A 149 16.36 -2.94 2.91
CA VAL A 149 17.32 -3.31 3.97
C VAL A 149 16.63 -3.49 5.31
N LEU A 150 15.74 -2.58 5.70
CA LEU A 150 14.98 -2.69 6.95
C LEU A 150 14.08 -3.93 6.97
N ALA A 151 13.48 -4.32 5.85
CA ALA A 151 12.68 -5.54 5.73
C ALA A 151 13.54 -6.80 5.96
N VAL A 152 14.77 -6.83 5.41
CA VAL A 152 15.73 -7.91 5.65
C VAL A 152 16.13 -7.97 7.13
N LEU A 153 16.47 -6.82 7.72
CA LEU A 153 16.82 -6.74 9.15
C LEU A 153 15.67 -7.19 10.05
N ALA A 154 14.44 -6.79 9.74
CA ALA A 154 13.24 -7.21 10.46
C ALA A 154 13.05 -8.73 10.40
N TRP A 155 13.22 -9.34 9.21
CA TRP A 155 13.13 -10.80 9.07
C TRP A 155 14.13 -11.55 9.96
N PHE A 156 15.38 -11.08 10.03
CA PHE A 156 16.40 -11.70 10.88
C PHE A 156 16.25 -11.37 12.38
N SER A 157 15.61 -10.24 12.71
CA SER A 157 15.37 -9.83 14.10
C SER A 157 14.18 -10.55 14.73
N PHE A 158 13.30 -11.13 13.91
CA PHE A 158 12.10 -11.86 14.34
C PHE A 158 12.18 -13.34 13.96
N PRO A 159 13.12 -14.12 14.53
CA PRO A 159 13.20 -15.55 14.25
C PRO A 159 11.89 -16.24 14.67
N ALA A 160 11.36 -17.08 13.79
CA ALA A 160 10.15 -17.83 14.06
C ALA A 160 10.31 -18.70 15.31
N ARG A 161 9.27 -18.74 16.16
CA ARG A 161 9.23 -19.62 17.34
C ARG A 161 9.53 -21.07 16.94
N ARG A 162 10.63 -21.62 17.44
CA ARG A 162 10.94 -23.04 17.29
C ARG A 162 9.96 -23.84 18.14
N GLY A 163 9.16 -24.70 17.51
CA GLY A 163 8.24 -25.61 18.21
C GLY A 163 6.81 -25.12 18.36
N ALA A 164 6.31 -24.24 17.48
CA ALA A 164 4.87 -23.97 17.41
C ALA A 164 4.12 -25.29 17.18
N ASP A 165 3.34 -25.73 18.17
CA ASP A 165 2.61 -26.99 18.14
C ASP A 165 1.59 -26.96 16.99
N PRO A 166 1.75 -27.81 15.94
CA PRO A 166 0.82 -27.88 14.82
C PRO A 166 -0.63 -28.14 15.26
N ALA A 167 -0.82 -28.77 16.42
CA ALA A 167 -2.13 -29.07 16.98
C ALA A 167 -2.88 -27.82 17.48
N LEU A 168 -2.16 -26.80 18.02
CA LEU A 168 -2.75 -25.52 18.43
C LEU A 168 -3.14 -24.67 17.21
N THR A 169 -2.34 -24.68 16.14
CA THR A 169 -2.65 -24.01 14.88
C THR A 169 -3.85 -24.66 14.17
N GLY A 170 -3.94 -25.98 14.18
CA GLY A 170 -5.09 -26.73 13.62
C GLY A 170 -6.42 -26.42 14.32
N ARG A 171 -6.42 -26.20 15.64
CA ARG A 171 -7.62 -25.81 16.41
C ARG A 171 -8.09 -24.38 16.11
N MET A 172 -7.21 -23.44 15.79
CA MET A 172 -7.61 -22.06 15.43
C MET A 172 -8.21 -21.94 14.01
N ILE A 173 -7.80 -22.82 13.08
CA ILE A 173 -8.31 -22.81 11.70
C ILE A 173 -9.72 -23.44 11.62
N GLY A 174 -10.07 -24.31 12.57
CA GLY A 174 -11.38 -24.94 12.70
C GLY A 174 -12.47 -24.05 13.31
N GLY A 175 -12.46 -22.74 13.01
CA GLY A 175 -13.57 -21.85 13.37
C GLY A 175 -14.86 -22.21 12.61
N PRO A 176 -16.05 -21.80 13.09
CA PRO A 176 -17.30 -22.08 12.41
C PRO A 176 -17.27 -21.54 10.97
N SER A 177 -17.75 -22.33 10.00
CA SER A 177 -17.82 -21.91 8.61
C SER A 177 -18.69 -20.65 8.49
N ILE A 178 -18.09 -19.55 8.04
CA ILE A 178 -18.78 -18.28 7.89
C ILE A 178 -19.82 -18.42 6.77
N SER A 179 -21.08 -18.10 7.06
CA SER A 179 -22.17 -18.14 6.09
C SER A 179 -21.91 -17.20 4.90
N ALA A 180 -22.21 -17.63 3.68
CA ALA A 180 -22.10 -16.81 2.47
C ALA A 180 -22.87 -15.49 2.56
N THR A 181 -23.99 -15.48 3.29
CA THR A 181 -24.80 -14.28 3.56
C THR A 181 -24.09 -13.27 4.46
N LEU A 182 -23.28 -13.76 5.41
CA LEU A 182 -22.49 -12.89 6.28
C LEU A 182 -21.31 -12.29 5.51
N TYR A 183 -20.67 -13.10 4.66
CA TYR A 183 -19.62 -12.65 3.75
C TYR A 183 -20.11 -11.57 2.77
N SER A 184 -21.27 -11.77 2.14
CA SER A 184 -21.83 -10.78 1.21
C SER A 184 -22.24 -9.50 1.93
N LYS A 185 -22.80 -9.59 3.14
CA LYS A 185 -23.06 -8.42 3.99
C LYS A 185 -21.78 -7.64 4.27
N TRP A 186 -20.68 -8.29 4.63
CA TRP A 186 -19.40 -7.62 4.87
C TRP A 186 -18.89 -6.91 3.62
N ILE A 187 -18.94 -7.55 2.45
CA ILE A 187 -18.51 -6.93 1.19
C ILE A 187 -19.37 -5.69 0.86
N LEU A 188 -20.70 -5.80 0.97
CA LEU A 188 -21.61 -4.68 0.72
C LEU A 188 -21.36 -3.53 1.71
N LEU A 189 -21.25 -3.84 3.01
CA LEU A 189 -20.96 -2.85 4.05
C LEU A 189 -19.61 -2.17 3.83
N SER A 190 -18.58 -2.88 3.35
CA SER A 190 -17.28 -2.29 2.99
C SER A 190 -17.31 -1.48 1.70
N SER A 191 -18.22 -1.80 0.75
CA SER A 191 -18.35 -1.01 -0.48
C SER A 191 -18.94 0.39 -0.24
N LEU A 192 -19.78 0.57 0.79
CA LEU A 192 -20.37 1.86 1.12
C LEU A 192 -19.31 2.94 1.41
N PRO A 193 -18.36 2.76 2.36
CA PRO A 193 -17.33 3.76 2.63
C PRO A 193 -16.39 3.97 1.43
N SER A 194 -16.10 2.93 0.63
CA SER A 194 -15.32 3.09 -0.61
C SER A 194 -16.06 3.93 -1.66
N ALA A 195 -17.36 3.69 -1.85
CA ALA A 195 -18.20 4.46 -2.76
C ALA A 195 -18.38 5.91 -2.26
N PHE A 196 -18.53 6.10 -0.96
CA PHE A 196 -18.61 7.43 -0.35
C PHE A 196 -17.31 8.22 -0.52
N LEU A 197 -16.15 7.58 -0.27
CA LEU A 197 -14.84 8.19 -0.53
C LEU A 197 -14.70 8.61 -1.99
N LEU A 198 -15.08 7.74 -2.93
CA LEU A 198 -15.08 8.06 -4.37
C LEU A 198 -16.00 9.24 -4.69
N ALA A 199 -17.22 9.25 -4.16
CA ALA A 199 -18.21 10.29 -4.41
C ALA A 199 -17.80 11.65 -3.83
N VAL A 200 -17.39 11.68 -2.56
CA VAL A 200 -16.90 12.90 -1.89
C VAL A 200 -15.66 13.41 -2.61
N THR A 201 -14.76 12.52 -2.99
CA THR A 201 -13.57 12.98 -3.72
C THR A 201 -13.92 13.57 -5.07
N ASN A 202 -14.84 12.93 -5.80
CA ASN A 202 -15.29 13.46 -7.08
C ASN A 202 -15.84 14.88 -6.95
N VAL A 203 -16.67 15.15 -5.94
CA VAL A 203 -17.19 16.50 -5.65
C VAL A 203 -16.06 17.48 -5.34
N ILE A 204 -15.13 17.12 -4.46
CA ILE A 204 -13.99 17.98 -4.09
C ILE A 204 -13.09 18.30 -5.29
N VAL A 205 -12.77 17.31 -6.14
CA VAL A 205 -11.92 17.53 -7.32
C VAL A 205 -12.61 18.45 -8.33
N LEU A 206 -13.93 18.32 -8.49
CA LEU A 206 -14.72 19.17 -9.40
C LEU A 206 -14.78 20.63 -8.93
N GLU A 207 -15.02 20.86 -7.64
CA GLU A 207 -15.27 22.19 -7.07
C GLU A 207 -13.98 22.93 -6.69
N ILE A 208 -13.00 22.23 -6.12
CA ILE A 208 -11.80 22.81 -5.52
C ILE A 208 -10.57 22.58 -6.40
N GLY A 209 -10.57 21.55 -7.24
CA GLY A 209 -9.43 21.15 -8.08
C GLY A 209 -8.52 20.11 -7.40
N SER A 210 -7.66 19.47 -8.20
CA SER A 210 -6.75 18.42 -7.76
C SER A 210 -5.36 18.99 -7.43
N PHE A 211 -5.17 19.45 -6.19
CA PHE A 211 -3.84 19.80 -5.67
C PHE A 211 -3.62 19.19 -4.28
N PRO A 212 -2.36 18.87 -3.90
CA PRO A 212 -2.06 18.03 -2.73
C PRO A 212 -2.59 18.60 -1.41
N LEU A 213 -2.57 19.93 -1.25
CA LEU A 213 -3.08 20.64 -0.07
C LEU A 213 -4.55 20.35 0.25
N THR A 214 -5.40 20.18 -0.75
CA THR A 214 -6.83 19.87 -0.56
C THR A 214 -7.03 18.55 0.17
N TRP A 215 -6.11 17.60 0.00
CA TRP A 215 -6.23 16.25 0.52
C TRP A 215 -5.60 16.07 1.90
N ILE A 216 -4.78 17.01 2.35
CA ILE A 216 -4.09 16.91 3.65
C ILE A 216 -5.10 16.87 4.79
N ALA A 217 -6.04 17.81 4.84
CA ALA A 217 -6.98 17.90 5.96
C ALA A 217 -7.91 16.67 6.07
N PRO A 218 -8.56 16.19 5.00
CA PRO A 218 -9.35 14.97 5.06
C PRO A 218 -8.52 13.72 5.44
N LEU A 219 -7.34 13.55 4.86
CA LEU A 219 -6.49 12.37 5.11
C LEU A 219 -5.81 12.39 6.48
N SER A 220 -5.60 13.58 7.07
CA SER A 220 -5.04 13.69 8.42
C SER A 220 -6.07 13.49 9.52
N LEU A 221 -7.36 13.69 9.21
CA LEU A 221 -8.47 13.48 10.14
C LEU A 221 -8.89 12.01 10.20
N TYR A 222 -8.69 11.27 9.10
CA TYR A 222 -8.95 9.84 9.00
C TYR A 222 -7.91 9.02 9.78
#